data_AF-A0A2T2RLD4-F1
#
_entry.id   AF-A0A2T2RLD4-F1
#
_cell.length_a   1.000
_cell.length_b   1.000
_cell.length_c   1.000
_cell.angle_alpha   90.00
_cell.angle_beta   90.00
_cell.angle_gamma   90.00
#
_symmetry.space_group_name_H-M   'P 1'
#
loop_
_entity.id
_entity.type
_entity.pdbx_description
1 polymer ?
#
loop_
_entity_poly.entity_id
_entity_poly.type
_entity_poly.pdbx_seq_one_letter_code
_entity_poly.pdbx_strand_id
1 'polypeptide(L)'
;MSYTATYKPNQLLYGTGKTAICTGWLDRNQVAKKMPKEEYAVIGQLYSSGRGISFLLRNLLLNPYIRHMVIISATKADLNSGSAQSLLDFFELGYHEITTERGKKFWKINSSVEGYIDTEIPQDLLEKIRKNVQVYFFTNLENALEYTRFLANTETWQNSKPWGEPISVPLSQAESNIKPGCLFGHVVRGETVADVWLQILHRIRNQGTLRPTGYDGKMQELVDLVSVVQGEPDEFYFPEPNYLPHDRTFLEEYIPQMCEDAPYKEGVKYTYGQRLRSWFGVDQVEQVIQKLLGEIDAASAVMSLWDVGDHERGGSPCLNHVWVRVIDGVLSMTAVLRSNDMFGAWCANAQGLVELQKRIVAELNRRAEAQLVVRGSLVTMSQSAHIYDDTFENVDDLLSRQKAKKSYNDPVGNFVIEVKDNQIEVERLGVAGEQVAIYTGKHASKLINEIIADAPDIQAGHSAYLGLELQKAEIALKSGNKYVQDKKM
;
A
#
# COMPACT_ATOMS: atom_id res chain seq x y z
N MET A 1 7.46 30.40 25.41
CA MET A 1 8.22 29.76 24.31
C MET A 1 7.21 29.12 23.39
N SER A 2 7.32 29.30 22.07
CA SER A 2 6.42 28.69 21.09
C SER A 2 7.06 27.44 20.49
N TYR A 3 6.25 26.44 20.14
CA TYR A 3 6.73 25.24 19.49
C TYR A 3 7.11 25.52 18.04
N THR A 4 8.31 25.08 17.64
CA THR A 4 8.83 25.24 16.29
C THR A 4 9.11 23.88 15.69
N ALA A 5 8.54 23.59 14.52
CA ALA A 5 8.82 22.34 13.80
C ALA A 5 9.52 22.64 12.47
N THR A 6 10.57 21.89 12.19
CA THR A 6 11.22 21.87 10.86
C THR A 6 10.75 20.66 10.05
N TYR A 7 10.33 19.59 10.73
CA TYR A 7 9.93 18.34 10.09
C TYR A 7 8.42 18.18 10.11
N LYS A 8 7.80 18.16 8.92
CA LYS A 8 6.34 18.08 8.71
C LYS A 8 5.53 19.16 9.46
N PRO A 9 5.92 20.45 9.40
CA PRO A 9 5.28 21.50 10.20
C PRO A 9 3.79 21.70 9.88
N ASN A 10 3.35 21.48 8.64
CA ASN A 10 1.93 21.58 8.26
C ASN A 10 1.08 20.37 8.72
N GLN A 11 1.70 19.33 9.29
CA GLN A 11 1.00 18.17 9.84
C GLN A 11 0.78 18.26 11.36
N LEU A 12 1.14 19.37 11.98
CA LEU A 12 1.06 19.57 13.42
C LEU A 12 0.03 20.66 13.77
N LEU A 13 -0.62 20.51 14.92
CA LEU A 13 -1.44 21.56 15.50
C LEU A 13 -0.67 22.21 16.65
N TYR A 14 -0.58 23.53 16.63
CA TYR A 14 0.25 24.28 17.58
C TYR A 14 -0.59 24.88 18.71
N GLY A 15 -0.06 24.80 19.92
CA GLY A 15 -0.56 25.48 21.11
C GLY A 15 0.53 26.35 21.76
N THR A 16 0.28 26.82 22.96
CA THR A 16 1.14 27.72 23.74
C THR A 16 1.65 27.09 25.03
N GLY A 17 1.22 25.86 25.33
CA GLY A 17 1.65 25.07 26.49
C GLY A 17 3.03 24.42 26.32
N LYS A 18 3.32 23.44 27.18
CA LYS A 18 4.61 22.71 27.24
C LYS A 18 4.49 21.18 27.14
N THR A 19 3.27 20.66 26.92
CA THR A 19 3.03 19.21 26.75
C THR A 19 2.91 18.88 25.27
N ALA A 20 3.67 17.93 24.77
CA ALA A 20 3.46 17.38 23.44
C ALA A 20 2.41 16.27 23.49
N ILE A 21 1.48 16.25 22.53
CA ILE A 21 0.50 15.17 22.40
C ILE A 21 0.78 14.43 21.10
N CYS A 22 0.97 13.12 21.21
CA CYS A 22 1.13 12.20 20.09
C CYS A 22 -0.10 11.30 20.02
N THR A 23 -0.77 11.30 18.88
CA THR A 23 -1.90 10.42 18.59
C THR A 23 -1.46 9.40 17.53
N GLY A 24 -2.08 8.22 17.46
CA GLY A 24 -1.90 7.32 16.31
C GLY A 24 -2.70 7.80 15.07
N TRP A 25 -3.60 6.95 14.62
CA TRP A 25 -4.68 7.18 13.67
C TRP A 25 -5.87 8.00 14.22
N LEU A 26 -6.02 8.18 15.53
CA LEU A 26 -6.98 9.13 16.09
C LEU A 26 -6.77 10.53 15.50
N ASP A 27 -7.83 11.15 14.98
CA ASP A 27 -7.75 12.48 14.35
C ASP A 27 -7.35 13.56 15.37
N ARG A 28 -6.15 14.15 15.18
CA ARG A 28 -5.62 15.24 16.01
C ARG A 28 -6.56 16.43 16.16
N ASN A 29 -7.42 16.71 15.15
CA ASN A 29 -8.36 17.83 15.23
C ASN A 29 -9.42 17.60 16.30
N GLN A 30 -9.77 16.35 16.60
CA GLN A 30 -10.76 16.04 17.63
C GLN A 30 -10.18 16.21 19.03
N VAL A 31 -8.92 15.82 19.21
CA VAL A 31 -8.17 16.11 20.44
C VAL A 31 -8.07 17.62 20.64
N ALA A 32 -7.66 18.36 19.61
CA ALA A 32 -7.52 19.82 19.68
C ALA A 32 -8.84 20.54 19.98
N LYS A 33 -9.98 20.09 19.43
CA LYS A 33 -11.30 20.69 19.70
C LYS A 33 -11.71 20.58 21.18
N LYS A 34 -11.23 19.56 21.89
CA LYS A 34 -11.55 19.30 23.30
C LYS A 34 -10.53 19.90 24.27
N MET A 35 -9.53 20.63 23.78
CA MET A 35 -8.44 21.18 24.58
C MET A 35 -8.14 22.66 24.29
N PRO A 36 -8.07 23.51 25.33
CA PRO A 36 -7.47 24.83 25.23
C PRO A 36 -6.03 24.78 24.71
N LYS A 37 -5.63 25.78 23.91
CA LYS A 37 -4.29 25.85 23.31
C LYS A 37 -3.18 26.00 24.35
N GLU A 38 -3.51 26.48 25.54
CA GLU A 38 -2.59 26.71 26.65
C GLU A 38 -2.14 25.41 27.33
N GLU A 39 -2.91 24.33 27.16
CA GLU A 39 -2.66 23.04 27.84
C GLU A 39 -1.64 22.17 27.08
N TYR A 40 -1.39 22.47 25.81
CA TYR A 40 -0.48 21.69 24.96
C TYR A 40 0.43 22.60 24.13
N ALA A 41 1.62 22.10 23.80
CA ALA A 41 2.56 22.76 22.91
C ALA A 41 2.29 22.39 21.45
N VAL A 42 2.06 21.10 21.20
CA VAL A 42 1.85 20.54 19.87
C VAL A 42 0.99 19.28 19.93
N ILE A 43 0.19 19.05 18.90
CA ILE A 43 -0.52 17.78 18.66
C ILE A 43 -0.13 17.25 17.28
N GLY A 44 0.39 16.02 17.24
CA GLY A 44 0.77 15.33 16.01
C GLY A 44 0.17 13.93 15.92
N GLN A 45 0.08 13.42 14.68
CA GLN A 45 -0.31 12.04 14.39
C GLN A 45 0.91 11.23 13.99
N LEU A 46 1.05 10.06 14.59
CA LEU A 46 2.09 9.08 14.34
C LEU A 46 1.45 7.85 13.70
N TYR A 47 1.27 7.90 12.38
CA TYR A 47 0.64 6.80 11.64
C TYR A 47 1.53 5.56 11.52
N SER A 48 2.86 5.75 11.49
CA SER A 48 3.84 4.68 11.30
C SER A 48 5.04 4.83 12.23
N SER A 49 5.43 3.73 12.87
CA SER A 49 6.64 3.57 13.69
C SER A 49 7.94 3.52 12.87
N GLY A 50 7.86 3.23 11.58
CA GLY A 50 9.04 3.07 10.72
C GLY A 50 9.77 4.37 10.40
N ARG A 51 9.07 5.52 10.41
CA ARG A 51 9.69 6.83 10.09
C ARG A 51 9.10 8.03 10.82
N GLY A 52 7.85 7.96 11.27
CA GLY A 52 7.23 9.10 11.97
C GLY A 52 7.94 9.43 13.30
N ILE A 53 8.51 8.42 13.97
CA ILE A 53 9.29 8.59 15.20
C ILE A 53 10.54 9.44 14.94
N SER A 54 11.26 9.19 13.85
CA SER A 54 12.40 9.99 13.40
C SER A 54 12.09 11.49 13.26
N PHE A 55 10.94 11.85 12.68
CA PHE A 55 10.52 13.25 12.56
C PHE A 55 10.12 13.86 13.91
N LEU A 56 9.38 13.09 14.72
CA LEU A 56 8.98 13.49 16.06
C LEU A 56 10.20 13.78 16.94
N LEU A 57 11.19 12.90 16.97
CA LEU A 57 12.40 13.05 17.77
C LEU A 57 13.24 14.25 17.33
N ARG A 58 13.37 14.50 16.02
CA ARG A 58 14.04 15.71 15.52
C ARG A 58 13.33 16.99 15.94
N ASN A 59 12.00 17.01 15.90
CA ASN A 59 11.24 18.16 16.39
C ASN A 59 11.34 18.30 17.94
N LEU A 60 11.44 17.22 18.70
CA LEU A 60 11.70 17.31 20.15
C LEU A 60 13.08 17.90 20.46
N LEU A 61 14.11 17.56 19.68
CA LEU A 61 15.44 18.15 19.80
C LEU A 61 15.44 19.66 19.55
N LEU A 62 14.58 20.14 18.67
CA LEU A 62 14.35 21.57 18.44
C LEU A 62 13.58 22.26 19.57
N ASN A 63 12.87 21.50 20.42
CA ASN A 63 11.99 22.03 21.46
C ASN A 63 12.34 21.47 22.84
N PRO A 64 13.52 21.80 23.40
CA PRO A 64 14.01 21.24 24.66
C PRO A 64 13.25 21.69 25.91
N TYR A 65 12.23 22.54 25.77
CA TYR A 65 11.31 22.88 26.86
C TYR A 65 10.17 21.85 27.01
N ILE A 66 9.98 20.96 26.04
CA ILE A 66 9.05 19.85 26.14
C ILE A 66 9.63 18.79 27.08
N ARG A 67 8.95 18.56 28.21
CA ARG A 67 9.32 17.55 29.20
C ARG A 67 8.27 16.47 29.39
N HIS A 68 7.06 16.71 28.91
CA HIS A 68 5.95 15.79 29.04
C HIS A 68 5.39 15.49 27.65
N MET A 69 5.21 14.21 27.37
CA MET A 69 4.56 13.72 26.17
C MET A 69 3.41 12.80 26.54
N VAL A 70 2.22 13.10 26.05
CA VAL A 70 1.04 12.26 26.20
C VAL A 70 0.85 11.51 24.89
N ILE A 71 0.94 10.18 24.95
CA ILE A 71 0.77 9.27 23.82
C ILE A 71 -0.63 8.65 23.92
N ILE A 72 -1.43 8.81 22.87
CA ILE A 72 -2.84 8.37 22.84
C ILE A 72 -3.00 7.30 21.77
N SER A 73 -3.44 6.11 22.22
CA SER A 73 -3.77 4.96 21.38
C SER A 73 -5.22 4.50 21.69
N ALA A 74 -6.20 5.34 21.32
CA ALA A 74 -7.59 5.22 21.78
C ALA A 74 -8.56 4.59 20.77
N THR A 75 -8.10 4.35 19.54
CA THR A 75 -8.87 3.73 18.48
C THR A 75 -8.30 2.35 18.14
N LYS A 76 -9.12 1.48 17.56
CA LYS A 76 -8.64 0.19 17.03
C LYS A 76 -7.53 0.39 16.00
N ALA A 77 -7.67 1.39 15.13
CA ALA A 77 -6.64 1.73 14.16
C ALA A 77 -5.29 2.12 14.82
N ASP A 78 -5.31 2.80 15.97
CA ASP A 78 -4.10 3.10 16.75
C ASP A 78 -3.43 1.84 17.28
N LEU A 79 -4.22 0.92 17.82
CA LEU A 79 -3.73 -0.36 18.35
C LEU A 79 -3.13 -1.22 17.23
N ASN A 80 -3.81 -1.24 16.08
CA ASN A 80 -3.43 -2.08 14.94
C ASN A 80 -2.18 -1.59 14.23
N SER A 81 -1.95 -0.27 14.13
CA SER A 81 -0.70 0.24 13.58
C SER A 81 0.48 0.01 14.51
N GLY A 82 0.22 -0.12 15.82
CA GLY A 82 1.25 -0.30 16.84
C GLY A 82 2.23 0.88 16.97
N SER A 83 2.01 1.96 16.22
CA SER A 83 2.96 3.07 16.09
C SER A 83 3.13 3.86 17.39
N ALA A 84 2.02 4.07 18.11
CA ALA A 84 2.01 4.66 19.45
C ALA A 84 2.71 3.76 20.48
N GLN A 85 2.53 2.43 20.38
CA GLN A 85 3.21 1.45 21.24
C GLN A 85 4.72 1.42 20.96
N SER A 86 5.13 1.41 19.69
CA SER A 86 6.54 1.45 19.30
C SER A 86 7.24 2.73 19.81
N LEU A 87 6.55 3.88 19.79
CA LEU A 87 7.06 5.11 20.40
C LEU A 87 7.23 4.95 21.92
N LEU A 88 6.27 4.36 22.63
CA LEU A 88 6.39 4.07 24.06
C LEU A 88 7.60 3.17 24.35
N ASP A 89 7.73 2.08 23.59
CA ASP A 89 8.81 1.10 23.74
C ASP A 89 10.19 1.71 23.44
N PHE A 90 10.29 2.72 22.56
CA PHE A 90 11.54 3.49 22.42
C PHE A 90 11.94 4.14 23.75
N PHE A 91 11.00 4.74 24.47
CA PHE A 91 11.29 5.34 25.78
C PHE A 91 11.60 4.27 26.83
N GLU A 92 10.77 3.22 26.92
CA GLU A 92 10.84 2.22 28.01
C GLU A 92 11.86 1.11 27.78
N LEU A 93 11.87 0.51 26.58
CA LEU A 93 12.62 -0.71 26.24
C LEU A 93 13.92 -0.42 25.45
N GLY A 94 14.03 0.77 24.86
CA GLY A 94 15.23 1.23 24.15
C GLY A 94 15.32 0.79 22.70
N TYR A 95 16.53 0.82 22.16
CA TYR A 95 16.83 0.56 20.74
C TYR A 95 18.25 0.01 20.60
N HIS A 96 18.55 -0.60 19.45
CA HIS A 96 19.89 -1.10 19.11
C HIS A 96 20.24 -0.79 17.65
N GLU A 97 21.54 -0.67 17.33
CA GLU A 97 21.97 -0.47 15.95
C GLU A 97 21.75 -1.75 15.14
N ILE A 98 21.19 -1.61 13.95
CA ILE A 98 21.14 -2.64 12.93
C ILE A 98 21.74 -2.12 11.63
N THR A 99 22.24 -3.02 10.79
CA THR A 99 22.68 -2.70 9.42
C THR A 99 21.83 -3.51 8.45
N THR A 100 21.18 -2.84 7.51
CA THR A 100 20.43 -3.48 6.42
C THR A 100 21.38 -4.20 5.47
N GLU A 101 20.86 -5.12 4.66
CA GLU A 101 21.64 -5.85 3.64
C GLU A 101 22.35 -4.92 2.63
N ARG A 102 21.84 -3.68 2.46
CA ARG A 102 22.43 -2.63 1.62
C ARG A 102 23.51 -1.81 2.34
N GLY A 103 23.89 -2.18 3.56
CA GLY A 103 24.91 -1.50 4.35
C GLY A 103 24.43 -0.22 5.05
N LYS A 104 23.13 0.13 4.95
CA LYS A 104 22.56 1.30 5.64
C LYS A 104 22.24 0.97 7.09
N LYS A 105 22.62 1.85 8.02
CA LYS A 105 22.43 1.68 9.46
C LYS A 105 21.14 2.36 9.94
N PHE A 106 20.48 1.74 10.91
CA PHE A 106 19.32 2.26 11.61
C PHE A 106 19.40 1.93 13.10
N TRP A 107 18.73 2.72 13.94
CA TRP A 107 18.40 2.34 15.30
C TRP A 107 17.06 1.60 15.29
N LYS A 108 17.06 0.28 15.50
CA LYS A 108 15.84 -0.52 15.63
C LYS A 108 15.31 -0.42 17.06
N ILE A 109 14.04 -0.06 17.22
CA ILE A 109 13.38 0.00 18.53
C ILE A 109 13.15 -1.42 19.05
N ASN A 110 13.39 -1.62 20.34
CA ASN A 110 13.14 -2.88 21.04
C ASN A 110 11.64 -3.04 21.31
N SER A 111 10.87 -3.33 20.27
CA SER A 111 9.40 -3.47 20.33
C SER A 111 8.95 -4.73 19.59
N SER A 112 7.76 -5.21 19.94
CA SER A 112 7.04 -6.22 19.14
C SER A 112 6.56 -5.67 17.80
N VAL A 113 6.45 -4.34 17.69
CA VAL A 113 6.08 -3.62 16.47
C VAL A 113 7.35 -3.09 15.82
N GLU A 114 7.51 -3.31 14.51
CA GLU A 114 8.69 -2.80 13.80
C GLU A 114 8.75 -1.26 13.85
N GLY A 115 9.83 -0.73 14.42
CA GLY A 115 10.07 0.71 14.52
C GLY A 115 11.55 1.02 14.34
N TYR A 116 11.82 2.09 13.59
CA TYR A 116 13.18 2.47 13.20
C TYR A 116 13.39 3.97 13.40
N ILE A 117 14.62 4.32 13.79
CA ILE A 117 15.07 5.70 13.92
C ILE A 117 16.35 5.85 13.08
N ASP A 118 16.46 6.99 12.39
CA ASP A 118 17.60 7.26 11.53
C ASP A 118 18.88 7.41 12.36
N THR A 119 19.98 6.76 11.95
CA THR A 119 21.28 6.93 12.63
C THR A 119 21.88 8.33 12.46
N GLU A 120 21.29 9.17 11.63
CA GLU A 120 21.57 10.60 11.57
C GLU A 120 21.28 11.29 12.91
N ILE A 121 20.34 10.76 13.70
CA ILE A 121 20.17 11.17 15.09
C ILE A 121 21.18 10.38 15.93
N PRO A 122 22.23 11.03 16.48
CA PRO A 122 23.24 10.35 17.26
C PRO A 122 22.67 9.73 18.53
N GLN A 123 23.28 8.63 18.99
CA GLN A 123 22.84 7.88 20.17
C GLN A 123 22.74 8.76 21.42
N ASP A 124 23.70 9.67 21.64
CA ASP A 124 23.70 10.57 22.79
C ASP A 124 22.50 11.53 22.79
N LEU A 125 22.02 11.95 21.62
CA LEU A 125 20.82 12.78 21.49
C LEU A 125 19.55 11.98 21.78
N LEU A 126 19.48 10.73 21.31
CA LEU A 126 18.37 9.82 21.61
C LEU A 126 18.26 9.56 23.12
N GLU A 127 19.39 9.24 23.78
CA GLU A 127 19.43 9.07 25.23
C GLU A 127 19.10 10.36 25.99
N LYS A 128 19.50 11.53 25.45
CA LYS A 128 19.14 12.83 26.03
C LYS A 128 17.62 13.05 26.00
N ILE A 129 16.93 12.70 24.92
CA ILE A 129 15.46 12.77 24.83
C ILE A 129 14.84 11.81 25.85
N ARG A 130 15.24 10.53 25.83
CA ARG A 130 14.68 9.49 26.71
C ARG A 130 14.81 9.84 28.20
N LYS A 131 15.93 10.45 28.59
CA LYS A 131 16.18 10.87 29.97
C LYS A 131 15.35 12.09 30.41
N ASN A 132 15.02 13.00 29.49
CA ASN A 132 14.46 14.31 29.84
C ASN A 132 12.99 14.52 29.47
N VAL A 133 12.43 13.64 28.64
CA VAL A 133 11.03 13.65 28.24
C VAL A 133 10.32 12.48 28.89
N GLN A 134 9.40 12.78 29.81
CA GLN A 134 8.55 11.81 30.45
C GLN A 134 7.33 11.53 29.57
N VAL A 135 7.08 10.27 29.27
CA VAL A 135 5.94 9.82 28.48
C VAL A 135 4.81 9.29 29.36
N TYR A 136 3.58 9.51 28.91
CA TYR A 136 2.36 8.99 29.53
C TYR A 136 1.49 8.38 28.44
N PHE A 137 1.18 7.09 28.56
CA PHE A 137 0.45 6.35 27.55
C PHE A 137 -1.00 6.11 27.97
N PHE A 138 -1.94 6.37 27.08
CA PHE A 138 -3.37 6.20 27.34
C PHE A 138 -4.07 5.50 26.18
N THR A 139 -4.91 4.53 26.50
CA THR A 139 -5.82 3.86 25.56
C THR A 139 -7.24 4.42 25.60
N ASN A 140 -7.48 5.41 26.46
CA ASN A 140 -8.76 6.11 26.58
C ASN A 140 -8.53 7.61 26.38
N LEU A 141 -9.29 8.20 25.45
CA LEU A 141 -9.15 9.62 25.10
C LEU A 141 -9.46 10.54 26.29
N GLU A 142 -10.57 10.34 27.00
CA GLU A 142 -10.98 11.24 28.08
C GLU A 142 -9.96 11.25 29.23
N ASN A 143 -9.42 10.08 29.59
CA ASN A 143 -8.33 9.99 30.57
C ASN A 143 -7.07 10.74 30.12
N ALA A 144 -6.71 10.64 28.84
CA ALA A 144 -5.57 11.37 28.28
C ALA A 144 -5.77 12.89 28.34
N LEU A 145 -6.99 13.36 28.04
CA LEU A 145 -7.35 14.77 28.09
C LEU A 145 -7.31 15.31 29.53
N GLU A 146 -7.93 14.59 30.48
CA GLU A 146 -7.93 14.94 31.90
C GLU A 146 -6.50 14.98 32.46
N TYR A 147 -5.67 13.99 32.14
CA TYR A 147 -4.29 13.97 32.60
C TYR A 147 -3.45 15.08 31.98
N THR A 148 -3.70 15.43 30.72
CA THR A 148 -3.01 16.57 30.08
C THR A 148 -3.37 17.89 30.77
N ARG A 149 -4.64 18.09 31.12
CA ARG A 149 -5.10 19.24 31.94
C ARG A 149 -4.44 19.26 33.31
N PHE A 150 -4.36 18.11 33.96
CA PHE A 150 -3.67 17.98 35.24
C PHE A 150 -2.21 18.42 35.12
N LEU A 151 -1.47 17.93 34.11
CA LEU A 151 -0.09 18.33 33.85
C LEU A 151 0.06 19.84 33.70
N ALA A 152 -0.79 20.48 32.90
CA ALA A 152 -0.76 21.93 32.66
C ALA A 152 -0.93 22.78 33.93
N ASN A 153 -1.60 22.23 34.95
CA ASN A 153 -1.83 22.90 36.23
C ASN A 153 -0.79 22.58 37.32
N THR A 154 0.20 21.74 37.03
CA THR A 154 1.24 21.39 38.02
C THR A 154 2.34 22.45 38.13
N GLU A 155 2.83 22.71 39.34
CA GLU A 155 3.94 23.65 39.57
C GLU A 155 5.21 23.23 38.82
N THR A 156 5.46 21.92 38.73
CA THR A 156 6.59 21.34 38.00
C THR A 156 6.53 21.68 36.51
N TRP A 157 5.33 21.65 35.91
CA TRP A 157 5.13 22.03 34.52
C TRP A 157 5.32 23.53 34.31
N GLN A 158 4.73 24.36 35.17
CA GLN A 158 4.77 25.82 35.06
C GLN A 158 6.21 26.35 35.17
N ASN A 159 6.97 25.82 36.12
CA ASN A 159 8.35 26.25 36.40
C ASN A 159 9.43 25.43 35.69
N SER A 160 9.06 24.50 34.81
CA SER A 160 10.02 23.69 34.07
C SER A 160 10.95 24.55 33.20
N LYS A 161 12.27 24.37 33.39
CA LYS A 161 13.33 24.92 32.53
C LYS A 161 13.61 23.96 31.37
N PRO A 162 14.09 24.42 30.21
CA PRO A 162 14.54 23.54 29.13
C PRO A 162 15.62 22.54 29.60
N TRP A 163 15.68 21.35 29.01
CA TRP A 163 16.74 20.35 29.28
C TRP A 163 18.00 20.54 28.42
N GLY A 164 18.02 21.56 27.57
CA GLY A 164 19.16 21.93 26.74
C GLY A 164 18.79 23.06 25.78
N GLU A 165 19.70 23.33 24.85
CA GLU A 165 19.47 24.22 23.72
C GLU A 165 18.82 23.48 22.54
N PRO A 166 18.06 24.18 21.68
CA PRO A 166 17.53 23.59 20.44
C PRO A 166 18.62 22.99 19.55
N ILE A 167 18.44 21.73 19.15
CA ILE A 167 19.38 21.02 18.28
C ILE A 167 18.67 20.66 16.98
N SER A 168 19.21 21.13 15.85
CA SER A 168 18.73 20.78 14.51
C SER A 168 19.58 19.66 13.93
N VAL A 169 18.96 18.52 13.64
CA VAL A 169 19.58 17.38 12.96
C VAL A 169 19.01 17.30 11.55
N PRO A 170 19.79 17.51 10.46
CA PRO A 170 19.28 17.51 9.09
C PRO A 170 18.75 16.13 8.67
N LEU A 171 17.94 16.11 7.61
CA LEU A 171 17.47 14.88 6.95
C LEU A 171 18.19 14.75 5.60
N SER A 172 18.91 13.66 5.35
CA SER A 172 19.49 13.44 4.02
C SER A 172 18.40 13.26 2.97
N GLN A 173 18.45 14.04 1.89
CA GLN A 173 17.56 13.85 0.75
C GLN A 173 18.11 12.71 -0.12
N ALA A 174 17.29 11.71 -0.43
CA ALA A 174 17.62 10.72 -1.45
C ALA A 174 17.60 11.37 -2.84
N GLU A 175 18.69 11.25 -3.59
CA GLU A 175 18.73 11.61 -5.01
C GLU A 175 17.79 10.68 -5.81
N SER A 176 17.02 11.26 -6.74
CA SER A 176 15.99 10.54 -7.48
C SER A 176 16.56 9.93 -8.78
N ASN A 177 16.51 8.59 -8.87
CA ASN A 177 16.92 7.80 -10.04
C ASN A 177 15.76 7.48 -10.99
N ILE A 178 14.84 8.42 -11.28
CA ILE A 178 13.69 8.14 -12.16
C ILE A 178 14.16 7.87 -13.60
N LYS A 179 13.74 6.74 -14.16
CA LYS A 179 13.99 6.39 -15.57
C LYS A 179 12.81 6.85 -16.44
N PRO A 180 13.03 7.25 -17.71
CA PRO A 180 11.94 7.59 -18.63
C PRO A 180 10.98 6.41 -18.84
N GLY A 181 9.68 6.69 -18.95
CA GLY A 181 8.62 5.69 -19.11
C GLY A 181 7.28 6.30 -19.53
N CYS A 182 6.26 5.46 -19.75
CA CYS A 182 4.89 5.92 -19.95
C CYS A 182 4.40 6.65 -18.68
N LEU A 183 3.57 7.68 -18.85
CA LEU A 183 3.03 8.48 -17.74
C LEU A 183 1.68 7.96 -17.22
N PHE A 184 0.92 7.27 -18.08
CA PHE A 184 -0.46 6.85 -17.84
C PHE A 184 -0.68 5.40 -18.29
N GLY A 185 -1.71 4.75 -17.74
CA GLY A 185 -2.23 3.49 -18.29
C GLY A 185 -1.28 2.31 -18.08
N HIS A 186 -0.75 2.19 -16.87
CA HIS A 186 0.12 1.06 -16.52
C HIS A 186 -0.71 -0.17 -16.18
N VAL A 187 -0.19 -1.36 -16.49
CA VAL A 187 -0.84 -2.61 -16.08
C VAL A 187 0.15 -3.55 -15.40
N VAL A 188 -0.26 -4.13 -14.28
CA VAL A 188 0.45 -5.18 -13.54
C VAL A 188 -0.51 -6.33 -13.23
N ARG A 189 -0.01 -7.57 -13.33
CA ARG A 189 -0.84 -8.78 -13.20
C ARG A 189 -0.11 -9.85 -12.40
N GLY A 190 -0.83 -10.62 -11.61
CA GLY A 190 -0.27 -11.72 -10.83
C GLY A 190 -1.34 -12.53 -10.12
N GLU A 191 -0.93 -13.64 -9.53
CA GLU A 191 -1.85 -14.57 -8.87
C GLU A 191 -2.37 -13.99 -7.55
N THR A 192 -1.47 -13.54 -6.68
CA THR A 192 -1.81 -13.05 -5.34
C THR A 192 -1.62 -11.54 -5.22
N VAL A 193 -2.28 -10.95 -4.21
CA VAL A 193 -2.08 -9.57 -3.74
C VAL A 193 -0.60 -9.34 -3.46
N ALA A 194 0.09 -10.28 -2.80
CA ALA A 194 1.51 -10.15 -2.51
C ALA A 194 2.39 -10.04 -3.78
N ASP A 195 2.12 -10.89 -4.78
CA ASP A 195 2.86 -10.89 -6.05
C ASP A 195 2.64 -9.58 -6.83
N VAL A 196 1.38 -9.15 -6.90
CA VAL A 196 1.00 -7.93 -7.60
C VAL A 196 1.55 -6.70 -6.89
N TRP A 197 1.54 -6.68 -5.56
CA TRP A 197 2.08 -5.59 -4.76
C TRP A 197 3.56 -5.31 -5.04
N LEU A 198 4.39 -6.36 -5.07
CA LEU A 198 5.81 -6.20 -5.40
C LEU A 198 6.02 -5.62 -6.80
N GLN A 199 5.20 -6.01 -7.77
CA GLN A 199 5.24 -5.46 -9.12
C GLN A 199 4.81 -3.99 -9.17
N ILE A 200 3.77 -3.61 -8.41
CA ILE A 200 3.33 -2.22 -8.25
C ILE A 200 4.48 -1.37 -7.72
N LEU A 201 5.07 -1.79 -6.59
CA LEU A 201 6.15 -1.07 -5.93
C LEU A 201 7.37 -0.92 -6.85
N HIS A 202 7.76 -2.00 -7.53
CA HIS A 202 8.84 -1.96 -8.51
C HIS A 202 8.55 -0.99 -9.66
N ARG A 203 7.31 -0.98 -10.17
CA ARG A 203 6.89 -0.10 -11.25
C ARG A 203 6.94 1.37 -10.81
N ILE A 204 6.39 1.70 -9.65
CA ILE A 204 6.35 3.07 -9.12
C ILE A 204 7.77 3.56 -8.85
N ARG A 205 8.63 2.77 -8.21
CA ARG A 205 10.01 3.19 -7.91
C ARG A 205 10.83 3.49 -9.16
N ASN A 206 10.67 2.70 -10.23
CA ASN A 206 11.46 2.88 -11.45
C ASN A 206 10.92 3.97 -12.38
N GLN A 207 9.60 4.10 -12.49
CA GLN A 207 8.95 4.92 -13.55
C GLN A 207 8.04 6.01 -13.00
N GLY A 208 7.72 6.00 -11.71
CA GLY A 208 6.83 6.99 -11.11
C GLY A 208 7.44 8.37 -11.06
N THR A 209 6.61 9.38 -11.29
CA THR A 209 6.99 10.79 -11.25
C THR A 209 7.01 11.29 -9.81
N LEU A 210 8.08 12.00 -9.41
CA LEU A 210 8.09 12.69 -8.12
C LEU A 210 7.19 13.91 -8.15
N ARG A 211 6.24 13.98 -7.21
CA ARG A 211 5.36 15.12 -7.02
C ARG A 211 5.39 15.60 -5.56
N PRO A 212 5.23 16.90 -5.30
CA PRO A 212 5.01 17.38 -3.95
C PRO A 212 3.64 16.88 -3.43
N THR A 213 3.54 16.64 -2.13
CA THR A 213 2.26 16.39 -1.45
C THR A 213 1.71 17.69 -0.87
N GLY A 214 0.40 17.72 -0.56
CA GLY A 214 -0.23 18.88 0.09
C GLY A 214 0.16 19.10 1.56
N TYR A 215 1.06 18.29 2.13
CA TYR A 215 1.38 18.25 3.55
C TYR A 215 2.90 18.18 3.84
N ASP A 216 3.71 18.93 3.12
CA ASP A 216 5.18 18.98 3.23
C ASP A 216 5.88 17.62 3.03
N GLY A 217 5.85 17.10 1.81
CA GLY A 217 6.58 15.90 1.42
C GLY A 217 6.59 15.70 -0.09
N LYS A 218 7.20 14.61 -0.53
CA LYS A 218 7.09 14.13 -1.91
C LYS A 218 6.37 12.79 -1.92
N MET A 219 5.72 12.50 -3.03
CA MET A 219 5.24 11.17 -3.38
C MET A 219 5.83 10.80 -4.73
N GLN A 220 6.01 9.51 -4.98
CA GLN A 220 6.32 9.01 -6.30
C GLN A 220 5.07 8.33 -6.85
N GLU A 221 4.60 8.77 -8.01
CA GLU A 221 3.25 8.46 -8.51
C GLU A 221 3.28 7.91 -9.94
N LEU A 222 2.42 6.94 -10.19
CA LEU A 222 1.94 6.56 -11.52
C LEU A 222 0.47 6.92 -11.65
N VAL A 223 0.07 7.41 -12.82
CA VAL A 223 -1.32 7.76 -13.11
C VAL A 223 -2.00 6.59 -13.82
N ASP A 224 -3.23 6.28 -13.42
CA ASP A 224 -4.06 5.21 -14.00
C ASP A 224 -3.34 3.85 -14.05
N LEU A 225 -2.90 3.36 -12.90
CA LEU A 225 -2.35 2.01 -12.75
C LEU A 225 -3.49 1.00 -12.56
N VAL A 226 -3.56 0.04 -13.47
CA VAL A 226 -4.43 -1.14 -13.40
C VAL A 226 -3.66 -2.30 -12.78
N SER A 227 -4.17 -2.84 -11.67
CA SER A 227 -3.61 -4.02 -11.01
C SER A 227 -4.62 -5.15 -11.05
N VAL A 228 -4.21 -6.31 -11.58
CA VAL A 228 -5.06 -7.50 -11.73
C VAL A 228 -4.54 -8.61 -10.83
N VAL A 229 -5.35 -9.01 -9.84
CA VAL A 229 -5.11 -10.16 -8.96
C VAL A 229 -6.00 -11.31 -9.45
N GLN A 230 -5.38 -12.34 -10.01
CA GLN A 230 -6.09 -13.37 -10.77
C GLN A 230 -6.62 -14.51 -9.90
N GLY A 231 -5.90 -14.88 -8.84
CA GLY A 231 -6.07 -16.15 -8.15
C GLY A 231 -5.79 -16.10 -6.66
N GLU A 232 -6.04 -14.96 -6.00
CA GLU A 232 -5.87 -14.86 -4.54
C GLU A 232 -6.64 -16.00 -3.86
N PRO A 233 -6.02 -16.83 -3.01
CA PRO A 233 -6.68 -17.97 -2.39
C PRO A 233 -7.80 -17.58 -1.40
N ASP A 234 -8.67 -18.53 -1.08
CA ASP A 234 -9.74 -18.29 -0.12
C ASP A 234 -9.20 -18.09 1.31
N GLU A 235 -8.14 -18.80 1.68
CA GLU A 235 -7.30 -18.40 2.80
C GLU A 235 -6.22 -17.45 2.28
N PHE A 236 -6.30 -16.18 2.64
CA PHE A 236 -5.39 -15.15 2.13
C PHE A 236 -3.92 -15.56 2.25
N TYR A 237 -3.18 -15.38 1.16
CA TYR A 237 -1.77 -15.71 1.13
C TYR A 237 -0.97 -14.64 1.89
N PHE A 238 -0.19 -15.11 2.87
CA PHE A 238 0.83 -14.31 3.54
C PHE A 238 2.19 -14.96 3.25
N PRO A 239 3.18 -14.19 2.76
CA PRO A 239 4.53 -14.71 2.52
C PRO A 239 5.22 -15.17 3.79
N GLU A 240 6.26 -16.00 3.66
CA GLU A 240 7.12 -16.44 4.76
C GLU A 240 8.59 -16.15 4.43
N PRO A 241 9.27 -15.23 5.15
CA PRO A 241 8.72 -14.35 6.18
C PRO A 241 7.73 -13.32 5.61
N ASN A 242 6.73 -12.91 6.41
CA ASN A 242 5.72 -11.95 5.98
C ASN A 242 6.35 -10.59 5.70
N TYR A 243 6.24 -10.15 4.45
CA TYR A 243 6.73 -8.86 4.00
C TYR A 243 5.61 -7.88 3.67
N LEU A 244 4.34 -8.26 3.83
CA LEU A 244 3.20 -7.36 3.66
C LEU A 244 3.22 -6.29 4.77
N PRO A 245 2.62 -5.11 4.56
CA PRO A 245 2.61 -4.03 5.55
C PRO A 245 1.72 -4.33 6.77
N HIS A 246 1.09 -5.50 6.82
CA HIS A 246 0.18 -5.95 7.85
C HIS A 246 0.20 -7.47 8.01
N ASP A 247 -0.37 -7.97 9.11
CA ASP A 247 -0.48 -9.40 9.41
C ASP A 247 -1.94 -9.90 9.34
N ARG A 248 -2.16 -11.19 9.65
CA ARG A 248 -3.49 -11.80 9.62
C ARG A 248 -4.44 -11.15 10.62
N THR A 249 -3.97 -10.85 11.83
CA THR A 249 -4.74 -10.20 12.90
C THR A 249 -5.27 -8.85 12.44
N PHE A 250 -4.40 -8.02 11.84
CA PHE A 250 -4.79 -6.74 11.26
C PHE A 250 -5.88 -6.92 10.21
N LEU A 251 -5.72 -7.88 9.31
CA LEU A 251 -6.67 -8.10 8.20
C LEU A 251 -8.05 -8.52 8.73
N GLU A 252 -8.11 -9.40 9.73
CA GLU A 252 -9.36 -9.82 10.37
C GLU A 252 -10.13 -8.62 10.96
N GLU A 253 -9.41 -7.66 11.55
CA GLU A 253 -10.03 -6.44 12.06
C GLU A 253 -10.36 -5.40 10.99
N TYR A 254 -9.66 -5.44 9.86
CA TYR A 254 -9.85 -4.52 8.74
C TYR A 254 -11.05 -4.91 7.86
N ILE A 255 -11.27 -6.21 7.63
CA ILE A 255 -12.35 -6.74 6.77
C ILE A 255 -13.73 -6.12 7.08
N PRO A 256 -14.17 -6.00 8.35
CA PRO A 256 -15.43 -5.34 8.68
C PRO A 256 -15.52 -3.89 8.20
N GLN A 257 -14.42 -3.14 8.18
CA GLN A 257 -14.40 -1.76 7.69
C GLN A 257 -14.62 -1.67 6.18
N MET A 258 -14.31 -2.74 5.44
CA MET A 258 -14.59 -2.86 4.01
C MET A 258 -16.00 -3.38 3.74
N CYS A 259 -16.44 -4.40 4.47
CA CYS A 259 -17.61 -5.20 4.10
C CYS A 259 -18.88 -4.86 4.89
N GLU A 260 -18.75 -4.40 6.13
CA GLU A 260 -19.86 -4.30 7.08
C GLU A 260 -20.32 -2.87 7.27
N ASP A 261 -21.62 -2.71 7.51
CA ASP A 261 -22.14 -1.42 7.90
C ASP A 261 -21.64 -1.05 9.30
N ALA A 262 -21.46 0.24 9.54
CA ALA A 262 -20.99 0.74 10.81
C ALA A 262 -21.80 1.98 11.23
N PRO A 263 -22.23 2.07 12.49
CA PRO A 263 -22.83 3.30 12.99
C PRO A 263 -21.81 4.43 12.94
N TYR A 264 -22.30 5.67 12.80
CA TYR A 264 -21.45 6.85 12.93
C TYR A 264 -20.70 6.79 14.26
N LYS A 265 -19.37 6.90 14.19
CA LYS A 265 -18.50 7.00 15.35
C LYS A 265 -17.77 8.33 15.28
N GLU A 266 -17.98 9.17 16.29
CA GLU A 266 -17.17 10.38 16.49
C GLU A 266 -15.70 9.96 16.52
N GLY A 267 -14.87 10.47 15.60
CA GLY A 267 -13.56 9.86 15.34
C GLY A 267 -13.32 9.52 13.88
N VAL A 268 -14.31 8.89 13.26
CA VAL A 268 -14.17 8.16 12.00
C VAL A 268 -14.89 8.94 10.90
N LYS A 269 -14.15 9.34 9.85
CA LYS A 269 -14.74 10.11 8.75
C LYS A 269 -15.74 9.26 7.95
N TYR A 270 -15.35 8.04 7.61
CA TYR A 270 -16.17 7.03 6.94
C TYR A 270 -15.49 5.66 7.06
N THR A 271 -16.24 4.59 6.82
CA THR A 271 -15.70 3.28 6.41
C THR A 271 -16.22 2.94 5.01
N TYR A 272 -15.52 2.09 4.26
CA TYR A 272 -16.01 1.68 2.93
C TYR A 272 -17.31 0.89 3.05
N GLY A 273 -17.41 0.02 4.06
CA GLY A 273 -18.63 -0.72 4.34
C GLY A 273 -19.82 0.21 4.60
N GLN A 274 -19.68 1.25 5.42
CA GLN A 274 -20.75 2.24 5.62
C GLN A 274 -21.17 2.92 4.30
N ARG A 275 -20.20 3.30 3.45
CA ARG A 275 -20.44 3.91 2.13
C ARG A 275 -21.21 2.97 1.19
N LEU A 276 -20.93 1.68 1.25
CA LEU A 276 -21.57 0.66 0.42
C LEU A 276 -22.96 0.26 0.95
N ARG A 277 -23.21 0.35 2.25
CA ARG A 277 -24.41 -0.23 2.89
C ARG A 277 -25.46 0.82 3.29
N SER A 278 -25.13 1.80 4.11
CA SER A 278 -26.16 2.69 4.69
C SER A 278 -26.04 4.16 4.31
N TRP A 279 -24.87 4.60 3.81
CA TRP A 279 -24.56 6.01 3.60
C TRP A 279 -25.56 6.74 2.69
N PHE A 280 -25.98 6.11 1.60
CA PHE A 280 -26.92 6.68 0.64
C PHE A 280 -28.38 6.29 0.94
N GLY A 281 -28.66 5.77 2.14
CA GLY A 281 -29.98 5.27 2.52
C GLY A 281 -30.38 3.97 1.82
N VAL A 282 -29.44 3.31 1.13
CA VAL A 282 -29.67 2.08 0.38
C VAL A 282 -28.45 1.16 0.45
N ASP A 283 -28.70 -0.14 0.66
CA ASP A 283 -27.68 -1.19 0.64
C ASP A 283 -27.33 -1.54 -0.81
N GLN A 284 -26.25 -0.95 -1.30
CA GLN A 284 -25.81 -1.12 -2.69
C GLN A 284 -25.28 -2.54 -2.95
N VAL A 285 -24.76 -3.22 -1.92
CA VAL A 285 -24.31 -4.63 -2.04
C VAL A 285 -25.53 -5.52 -2.28
N GLU A 286 -26.59 -5.34 -1.50
CA GLU A 286 -27.85 -6.06 -1.69
C GLU A 286 -28.48 -5.74 -3.06
N GLN A 287 -28.46 -4.48 -3.50
CA GLN A 287 -28.96 -4.11 -4.83
C GLN A 287 -28.20 -4.83 -5.95
N VAL A 288 -26.88 -4.93 -5.86
CA VAL A 288 -26.05 -5.67 -6.84
C VAL A 288 -26.40 -7.16 -6.83
N ILE A 289 -26.57 -7.77 -5.66
CA ILE A 289 -26.95 -9.19 -5.54
C ILE A 289 -28.31 -9.44 -6.20
N GLN A 290 -29.33 -8.65 -5.87
CA GLN A 290 -30.66 -8.78 -6.48
C GLN A 290 -30.63 -8.59 -7.99
N LYS A 291 -29.82 -7.64 -8.46
CA LYS A 291 -29.66 -7.38 -9.88
C LYS A 291 -29.06 -8.57 -10.62
N LEU A 292 -28.00 -9.18 -10.09
CA LEU A 292 -27.36 -10.34 -10.70
C LEU A 292 -28.22 -11.61 -10.61
N LEU A 293 -29.09 -11.74 -9.60
CA LEU A 293 -30.08 -12.83 -9.55
C LEU A 293 -31.16 -12.68 -10.63
N GLY A 294 -31.57 -11.44 -10.94
CA GLY A 294 -32.55 -11.17 -12.00
C GLY A 294 -31.96 -11.17 -13.42
N GLU A 295 -30.72 -10.69 -13.56
CA GLU A 295 -29.98 -10.56 -14.82
C GLU A 295 -28.50 -10.84 -14.56
N ILE A 296 -28.08 -12.10 -14.70
CA ILE A 296 -26.71 -12.53 -14.37
C ILE A 296 -25.65 -11.81 -15.22
N ASP A 297 -25.99 -11.48 -16.48
CA ASP A 297 -25.13 -10.75 -17.41
C ASP A 297 -25.35 -9.22 -17.35
N ALA A 298 -25.83 -8.68 -16.23
CA ALA A 298 -26.04 -7.24 -16.08
C ALA A 298 -24.72 -6.48 -16.20
N ALA A 299 -24.66 -5.51 -17.13
CA ALA A 299 -23.50 -4.60 -17.25
C ALA A 299 -23.56 -3.46 -16.22
N SER A 300 -24.67 -3.33 -15.49
CA SER A 300 -24.99 -2.20 -14.61
C SER A 300 -25.05 -2.59 -13.13
N ALA A 301 -24.37 -3.68 -12.74
CA ALA A 301 -24.15 -4.08 -11.36
C ALA A 301 -22.98 -3.27 -10.76
N VAL A 302 -23.30 -2.08 -10.25
CA VAL A 302 -22.33 -1.08 -9.78
C VAL A 302 -22.67 -0.57 -8.38
N MET A 303 -21.65 -0.11 -7.66
CA MET A 303 -21.75 0.56 -6.37
C MET A 303 -20.90 1.83 -6.39
N SER A 304 -21.46 2.95 -5.91
CA SER A 304 -20.77 4.24 -5.80
C SER A 304 -20.49 4.55 -4.33
N LEU A 305 -19.27 4.96 -4.03
CA LEU A 305 -18.89 5.43 -2.69
C LEU A 305 -18.74 6.96 -2.65
N TRP A 306 -18.65 7.61 -3.80
CA TRP A 306 -18.45 9.05 -3.89
C TRP A 306 -19.73 9.82 -3.56
N ASP A 307 -19.65 10.70 -2.57
CA ASP A 307 -20.67 11.70 -2.28
C ASP A 307 -20.15 13.07 -2.73
N VAL A 308 -20.91 13.77 -3.58
CA VAL A 308 -20.51 15.09 -4.09
C VAL A 308 -20.28 16.10 -2.97
N GLY A 309 -20.99 15.97 -1.85
CA GLY A 309 -20.82 16.82 -0.67
C GLY A 309 -19.54 16.54 0.11
N ASP A 310 -18.73 15.55 -0.26
CA ASP A 310 -17.41 15.31 0.32
C ASP A 310 -16.40 16.40 -0.08
N HIS A 311 -16.64 17.16 -1.17
CA HIS A 311 -15.81 18.31 -1.54
C HIS A 311 -15.87 19.42 -0.49
N GLU A 312 -17.01 19.58 0.17
CA GLU A 312 -17.26 20.63 1.15
C GLU A 312 -16.85 20.18 2.56
N ARG A 313 -17.22 18.94 2.92
CA ARG A 313 -17.03 18.39 4.28
C ARG A 313 -15.62 17.84 4.50
N GLY A 314 -14.91 17.50 3.41
CA GLY A 314 -13.65 16.78 3.45
C GLY A 314 -13.82 15.32 3.89
N GLY A 315 -12.74 14.53 3.84
CA GLY A 315 -12.83 13.10 4.16
C GLY A 315 -13.44 12.26 3.05
N SER A 316 -13.23 12.63 1.80
CA SER A 316 -13.73 11.88 0.65
C SER A 316 -13.06 10.52 0.53
N PRO A 317 -13.78 9.48 0.09
CA PRO A 317 -13.23 8.13 0.04
C PRO A 317 -12.16 7.98 -1.03
N CYS A 318 -11.17 7.12 -0.76
CA CYS A 318 -10.16 6.76 -1.76
C CYS A 318 -10.74 5.82 -2.81
N LEU A 319 -11.47 4.78 -2.39
CA LEU A 319 -12.32 3.95 -3.24
C LEU A 319 -13.58 4.72 -3.65
N ASN A 320 -13.87 4.82 -4.95
CA ASN A 320 -14.98 5.63 -5.45
C ASN A 320 -16.06 4.81 -6.13
N HIS A 321 -15.66 3.76 -6.84
CA HIS A 321 -16.57 2.97 -7.64
C HIS A 321 -16.18 1.49 -7.58
N VAL A 322 -17.17 0.62 -7.49
CA VAL A 322 -17.01 -0.82 -7.63
C VAL A 322 -17.98 -1.31 -8.69
N TRP A 323 -17.48 -2.04 -9.66
CA TRP A 323 -18.25 -2.69 -10.72
C TRP A 323 -18.05 -4.19 -10.63
N VAL A 324 -19.15 -4.94 -10.65
CA VAL A 324 -19.15 -6.40 -10.62
C VAL A 324 -19.66 -6.92 -11.94
N ARG A 325 -18.97 -7.89 -12.53
CA ARG A 325 -19.33 -8.44 -13.83
C ARG A 325 -19.19 -9.95 -13.83
N VAL A 326 -20.24 -10.64 -14.27
CA VAL A 326 -20.23 -12.09 -14.55
C VAL A 326 -20.07 -12.30 -16.05
N ILE A 327 -19.14 -13.19 -16.43
CA ILE A 327 -18.93 -13.68 -17.79
C ILE A 327 -18.66 -15.18 -17.67
N ASP A 328 -19.41 -16.01 -18.39
CA ASP A 328 -19.24 -17.48 -18.40
C ASP A 328 -19.20 -18.10 -16.98
N GLY A 329 -20.05 -17.60 -16.09
CA GLY A 329 -20.13 -18.04 -14.70
C GLY A 329 -18.97 -17.55 -13.80
N VAL A 330 -18.10 -16.67 -14.28
CA VAL A 330 -16.97 -16.12 -13.52
C VAL A 330 -17.27 -14.67 -13.11
N LEU A 331 -17.35 -14.41 -11.80
CA LEU A 331 -17.61 -13.07 -11.25
C LEU A 331 -16.31 -12.32 -10.99
N SER A 332 -16.05 -11.30 -11.82
CA SER A 332 -14.96 -10.34 -11.66
C SER A 332 -15.41 -9.08 -10.91
N MET A 333 -14.47 -8.43 -10.22
CA MET A 333 -14.70 -7.15 -9.54
C MET A 333 -13.67 -6.12 -10.00
N THR A 334 -14.13 -4.94 -10.43
CA THR A 334 -13.27 -3.78 -10.73
C THR A 334 -13.53 -2.67 -9.73
N ALA A 335 -12.49 -2.20 -9.05
CA ALA A 335 -12.54 -1.12 -8.07
C ALA A 335 -11.73 0.09 -8.55
N VAL A 336 -12.34 1.28 -8.59
CA VAL A 336 -11.68 2.53 -8.99
C VAL A 336 -11.31 3.32 -7.74
N LEU A 337 -10.01 3.63 -7.60
CA LEU A 337 -9.47 4.39 -6.49
C LEU A 337 -8.83 5.69 -7.00
N ARG A 338 -9.34 6.85 -6.54
CA ARG A 338 -8.83 8.16 -6.97
C ARG A 338 -7.43 8.47 -6.44
N SER A 339 -7.08 7.89 -5.30
CA SER A 339 -5.83 8.11 -4.59
C SER A 339 -5.54 6.86 -3.78
N ASN A 340 -4.37 6.25 -3.98
CA ASN A 340 -4.09 4.94 -3.43
C ASN A 340 -2.65 4.88 -2.91
N ASP A 341 -2.52 4.83 -1.58
CA ASP A 341 -1.24 4.56 -0.93
C ASP A 341 -0.87 3.11 -1.16
N MET A 342 0.03 2.92 -2.12
CA MET A 342 0.45 1.61 -2.58
C MET A 342 1.34 0.89 -1.58
N PHE A 343 1.99 1.58 -0.64
CA PHE A 343 2.81 0.91 0.36
C PHE A 343 2.01 0.58 1.62
N GLY A 344 1.30 1.56 2.18
CA GLY A 344 0.67 1.44 3.49
C GLY A 344 -0.76 0.87 3.47
N ALA A 345 -1.50 0.99 2.36
CA ALA A 345 -2.93 0.70 2.36
C ALA A 345 -3.38 -0.31 1.29
N TRP A 346 -2.73 -0.36 0.13
CA TRP A 346 -3.22 -1.14 -1.01
C TRP A 346 -3.45 -2.62 -0.70
N CYS A 347 -2.53 -3.30 -0.01
CA CYS A 347 -2.67 -4.73 0.29
C CYS A 347 -3.94 -5.02 1.11
N ALA A 348 -4.17 -4.25 2.18
CA ALA A 348 -5.37 -4.39 3.01
C ALA A 348 -6.65 -4.05 2.23
N ASN A 349 -6.63 -2.98 1.44
CA ASN A 349 -7.75 -2.61 0.56
C ASN A 349 -8.07 -3.73 -0.45
N ALA A 350 -7.06 -4.29 -1.10
CA ALA A 350 -7.21 -5.35 -2.09
C ALA A 350 -7.76 -6.64 -1.46
N GLN A 351 -7.21 -7.08 -0.34
CA GLN A 351 -7.73 -8.25 0.39
C GLN A 351 -9.15 -8.02 0.91
N GLY A 352 -9.45 -6.82 1.42
CA GLY A 352 -10.82 -6.45 1.80
C GLY A 352 -11.80 -6.51 0.62
N LEU A 353 -11.38 -6.07 -0.58
CA LEU A 353 -12.20 -6.16 -1.79
C LEU A 353 -12.38 -7.61 -2.26
N VAL A 354 -11.35 -8.46 -2.17
CA VAL A 354 -11.47 -9.91 -2.41
C VAL A 354 -12.49 -10.53 -1.45
N GLU A 355 -12.47 -10.13 -0.17
CA GLU A 355 -13.45 -10.60 0.81
C GLU A 355 -14.89 -10.13 0.50
N LEU A 356 -15.07 -8.87 0.09
CA LEU A 356 -16.35 -8.38 -0.40
C LEU A 356 -16.84 -9.20 -1.62
N GLN A 357 -15.96 -9.46 -2.57
CA GLN A 357 -16.24 -10.27 -3.75
C GLN A 357 -16.67 -11.69 -3.38
N LYS A 358 -15.98 -12.34 -2.44
CA LYS A 358 -16.35 -13.65 -1.90
C LYS A 358 -17.73 -13.66 -1.28
N ARG A 359 -18.05 -12.66 -0.45
CA ARG A 359 -19.38 -12.54 0.19
C ARG A 359 -20.49 -12.41 -0.85
N ILE A 360 -20.27 -11.65 -1.93
CA ILE A 360 -21.23 -11.54 -3.04
C ILE A 360 -21.40 -12.88 -3.77
N VAL A 361 -20.31 -13.56 -4.13
CA VAL A 361 -20.35 -14.90 -4.78
C VAL A 361 -21.09 -15.91 -3.92
N ALA A 362 -20.76 -15.97 -2.62
CA ALA A 362 -21.40 -16.89 -1.68
C ALA A 362 -22.90 -16.63 -1.58
N GLU A 363 -23.31 -15.36 -1.50
CA GLU A 363 -24.71 -15.00 -1.37
C GLU A 363 -25.52 -15.25 -2.65
N LEU A 364 -24.92 -15.02 -3.83
CA LEU A 364 -25.54 -15.38 -5.11
C LEU A 364 -25.79 -16.88 -5.22
N ASN A 365 -24.77 -17.70 -4.95
CA ASN A 365 -24.90 -19.16 -5.02
C ASN A 365 -25.88 -19.68 -3.96
N ARG A 366 -25.87 -19.11 -2.76
CA ARG A 366 -26.79 -19.48 -1.69
C ARG A 366 -28.24 -19.20 -2.07
N ARG A 367 -28.54 -18.02 -2.63
CA ARG A 367 -29.91 -17.63 -3.03
C ARG A 367 -30.38 -18.31 -4.31
N ALA A 368 -29.46 -18.65 -5.21
CA ALA A 368 -29.76 -19.42 -6.41
C ALA A 368 -29.90 -20.93 -6.15
N GLU A 369 -29.53 -21.40 -4.95
CA GLU A 369 -29.50 -22.83 -4.57
C GLU A 369 -28.67 -23.69 -5.55
N ALA A 370 -27.65 -23.09 -6.17
CA ALA A 370 -26.80 -23.70 -7.17
C ALA A 370 -25.43 -23.01 -7.24
N GLN A 371 -24.43 -23.68 -7.83
CA GLN A 371 -23.15 -23.05 -8.18
C GLN A 371 -23.34 -22.16 -9.42
N LEU A 372 -23.98 -21.00 -9.24
CA LEU A 372 -24.28 -20.04 -10.29
C LEU A 372 -23.01 -19.34 -10.80
N VAL A 373 -22.13 -18.95 -9.88
CA VAL A 373 -20.88 -18.25 -10.20
C VAL A 373 -19.70 -18.75 -9.37
N VAL A 374 -18.50 -18.63 -9.93
CA VAL A 374 -17.23 -18.76 -9.23
C VAL A 374 -16.53 -17.41 -9.16
N ARG A 375 -15.64 -17.24 -8.18
CA ARG A 375 -14.87 -16.00 -8.05
C ARG A 375 -13.84 -15.89 -9.17
N GLY A 376 -13.85 -14.76 -9.86
CA GLY A 376 -12.84 -14.35 -10.83
C GLY A 376 -11.86 -13.32 -10.27
N SER A 377 -11.17 -12.61 -11.17
CA SER A 377 -10.13 -11.66 -10.79
C SER A 377 -10.67 -10.43 -10.06
N LEU A 378 -9.86 -9.90 -9.15
CA LEU A 378 -9.97 -8.53 -8.66
C LEU A 378 -9.12 -7.61 -9.54
N VAL A 379 -9.72 -6.52 -10.00
CA VAL A 379 -9.04 -5.45 -10.73
C VAL A 379 -9.13 -4.18 -9.91
N THR A 380 -8.00 -3.51 -9.66
CA THR A 380 -7.98 -2.16 -9.09
C THR A 380 -7.45 -1.18 -10.13
N MET A 381 -8.22 -0.12 -10.40
CA MET A 381 -7.81 1.00 -11.24
C MET A 381 -7.48 2.18 -10.32
N SER A 382 -6.20 2.44 -10.13
CA SER A 382 -5.69 3.48 -9.24
C SER A 382 -5.31 4.70 -10.06
N GLN A 383 -6.14 5.74 -10.00
CA GLN A 383 -5.93 6.97 -10.76
C GLN A 383 -4.68 7.71 -10.29
N SER A 384 -4.43 7.72 -8.98
CA SER A 384 -3.16 8.14 -8.38
C SER A 384 -2.59 6.99 -7.56
N ALA A 385 -1.75 6.17 -8.18
CA ALA A 385 -1.02 5.10 -7.53
C ALA A 385 0.33 5.63 -7.03
N HIS A 386 0.49 5.77 -5.72
CA HIS A 386 1.65 6.44 -5.18
C HIS A 386 2.24 5.75 -3.95
N ILE A 387 3.51 6.03 -3.72
CA ILE A 387 4.21 5.78 -2.46
C ILE A 387 4.77 7.09 -1.96
N TYR A 388 4.76 7.28 -0.64
CA TYR A 388 5.26 8.50 -0.01
C TYR A 388 6.79 8.47 0.14
N ASP A 389 7.41 9.65 0.18
CA ASP A 389 8.86 9.78 0.36
C ASP A 389 9.37 9.12 1.63
N ASP A 390 8.51 8.98 2.62
CA ASP A 390 8.78 8.28 3.87
C ASP A 390 8.96 6.75 3.70
N THR A 391 8.36 6.15 2.67
CA THR A 391 8.43 4.70 2.42
C THR A 391 9.43 4.27 1.36
N PHE A 392 10.06 5.19 0.63
CA PHE A 392 10.97 4.85 -0.49
C PHE A 392 12.06 3.86 -0.12
N GLU A 393 12.68 4.02 1.05
CA GLU A 393 13.78 3.14 1.48
C GLU A 393 13.28 1.75 1.89
N ASN A 394 12.13 1.67 2.55
CA ASN A 394 11.50 0.40 2.89
C ASN A 394 11.14 -0.37 1.62
N VAL A 395 10.60 0.34 0.63
CA VAL A 395 10.32 -0.24 -0.70
C VAL A 395 11.60 -0.72 -1.35
N ASP A 396 12.66 0.09 -1.36
CA ASP A 396 13.92 -0.28 -1.98
C ASP A 396 14.53 -1.52 -1.30
N ASP A 397 14.60 -1.57 0.03
CA ASP A 397 15.09 -2.71 0.80
C ASP A 397 14.25 -3.98 0.55
N LEU A 398 12.92 -3.87 0.57
CA LEU A 398 12.00 -4.94 0.20
C LEU A 398 12.30 -5.49 -1.20
N LEU A 399 12.40 -4.61 -2.20
CA LEU A 399 12.66 -4.99 -3.59
C LEU A 399 14.05 -5.61 -3.81
N SER A 400 15.05 -5.33 -2.94
CA SER A 400 16.34 -6.04 -3.02
C SER A 400 16.27 -7.47 -2.49
N ARG A 401 15.48 -7.70 -1.45
CA ARG A 401 15.31 -9.03 -0.82
C ARG A 401 14.45 -9.93 -1.69
N GLN A 402 13.44 -9.34 -2.31
CA GLN A 402 12.51 -10.02 -3.21
C GLN A 402 13.08 -10.01 -4.63
N LYS A 403 13.89 -11.03 -4.98
CA LYS A 403 14.20 -11.29 -6.38
C LYS A 403 12.90 -11.63 -7.10
N ALA A 404 12.52 -10.83 -8.09
CA ALA A 404 11.39 -11.14 -8.96
C ALA A 404 11.54 -12.57 -9.46
N LYS A 405 10.63 -13.46 -9.06
CA LYS A 405 10.55 -14.79 -9.65
C LYS A 405 10.26 -14.59 -11.13
N LYS A 406 11.10 -15.17 -12.00
CA LYS A 406 10.78 -15.23 -13.43
C LYS A 406 9.49 -16.04 -13.56
N SER A 407 8.40 -15.35 -13.87
CA SER A 407 7.18 -16.00 -14.32
C SER A 407 7.27 -16.16 -15.83
N TYR A 408 6.97 -17.36 -16.31
CA TYR A 408 6.81 -17.63 -17.74
C TYR A 408 5.32 -17.69 -18.13
N ASN A 409 4.42 -17.27 -17.22
CA ASN A 409 2.99 -17.19 -17.50
C ASN A 409 2.70 -15.92 -18.29
N ASP A 410 2.72 -16.04 -19.61
CA ASP A 410 2.29 -15.01 -20.53
C ASP A 410 0.82 -15.25 -20.94
N PRO A 411 -0.08 -14.26 -20.85
CA PRO A 411 -1.48 -14.41 -21.27
C PRO A 411 -1.63 -14.83 -22.73
N VAL A 412 -0.62 -14.56 -23.59
CA VAL A 412 -0.68 -14.99 -24.99
C VAL A 412 -0.43 -16.48 -25.19
N GLY A 413 -0.07 -17.20 -24.12
CA GLY A 413 0.20 -18.63 -24.11
C GLY A 413 1.67 -18.98 -24.30
N ASN A 414 1.96 -20.18 -24.79
CA ASN A 414 3.30 -20.73 -25.00
C ASN A 414 3.61 -20.91 -26.49
N PHE A 415 4.88 -21.11 -26.82
CA PHE A 415 5.32 -21.33 -28.21
C PHE A 415 6.26 -22.53 -28.31
N VAL A 416 5.95 -23.43 -29.25
CA VAL A 416 6.78 -24.58 -29.61
C VAL A 416 7.39 -24.30 -30.98
N ILE A 417 8.71 -24.41 -31.08
CA ILE A 417 9.46 -24.11 -32.30
C ILE A 417 10.06 -25.41 -32.84
N GLU A 418 9.80 -25.69 -34.11
CA GLU A 418 10.39 -26.80 -34.84
C GLU A 418 11.05 -26.34 -36.13
N VAL A 419 12.09 -27.07 -36.56
CA VAL A 419 12.69 -26.90 -37.88
C VAL A 419 12.47 -28.19 -38.65
N LYS A 420 11.59 -28.13 -39.66
CA LYS A 420 11.24 -29.26 -40.54
C LYS A 420 11.00 -28.77 -41.95
N ASP A 421 11.14 -29.65 -42.93
CA ASP A 421 10.82 -29.38 -44.35
C ASP A 421 11.45 -28.09 -44.91
N ASN A 422 12.69 -27.80 -44.52
CA ASN A 422 13.43 -26.59 -44.92
C ASN A 422 12.73 -25.26 -44.52
N GLN A 423 11.99 -25.27 -43.41
CA GLN A 423 11.34 -24.11 -42.82
C GLN A 423 11.34 -24.19 -41.27
N ILE A 424 11.09 -23.05 -40.64
CA ILE A 424 10.81 -22.92 -39.22
C ILE A 424 9.29 -22.93 -39.07
N GLU A 425 8.78 -23.74 -38.16
CA GLU A 425 7.38 -23.78 -37.75
C GLU A 425 7.29 -23.35 -36.28
N VAL A 426 6.34 -22.48 -35.97
CA VAL A 426 6.07 -22.00 -34.62
C VAL A 426 4.61 -22.29 -34.31
N GLU A 427 4.38 -23.19 -33.37
CA GLU A 427 3.04 -23.47 -32.85
C GLU A 427 2.81 -22.60 -31.61
N ARG A 428 1.76 -21.77 -31.65
CA ARG A 428 1.28 -21.03 -30.49
C ARG A 428 0.19 -21.84 -29.79
N LEU A 429 0.44 -22.14 -28.52
CA LEU A 429 -0.48 -22.83 -27.63
C LEU A 429 -1.10 -21.81 -26.67
N GLY A 430 -2.41 -21.90 -26.42
CA GLY A 430 -3.08 -21.11 -25.39
C GLY A 430 -2.71 -21.55 -23.98
N VAL A 431 -3.25 -20.88 -22.98
CA VAL A 431 -2.93 -21.17 -21.57
C VAL A 431 -3.39 -22.57 -21.16
N ALA A 432 -4.47 -23.09 -21.75
CA ALA A 432 -4.93 -24.46 -21.51
C ALA A 432 -4.25 -25.51 -22.40
N GLY A 433 -3.26 -25.10 -23.21
CA GLY A 433 -2.48 -25.97 -24.10
C GLY A 433 -3.15 -26.25 -25.45
N GLU A 434 -4.26 -25.60 -25.75
CA GLU A 434 -4.94 -25.67 -27.05
C GLU A 434 -4.12 -24.99 -28.14
N GLN A 435 -4.08 -25.55 -29.35
CA GLN A 435 -3.42 -24.90 -30.48
C GLN A 435 -4.23 -23.67 -30.92
N VAL A 436 -3.60 -22.50 -30.89
CA VAL A 436 -4.20 -21.21 -31.25
C VAL A 436 -3.83 -20.82 -32.68
N ALA A 437 -2.56 -20.97 -33.04
CA ALA A 437 -2.06 -20.59 -34.36
C ALA A 437 -0.78 -21.36 -34.72
N ILE A 438 -0.50 -21.47 -36.02
CA ILE A 438 0.78 -21.98 -36.56
C ILE A 438 1.36 -20.93 -37.50
N TYR A 439 2.63 -20.59 -37.30
CA TYR A 439 3.39 -19.68 -38.15
C TYR A 439 4.50 -20.45 -38.85
N THR A 440 4.72 -20.18 -40.14
CA THR A 440 5.77 -20.85 -40.92
C THR A 440 6.61 -19.85 -41.72
N GLY A 441 7.92 -20.08 -41.78
CA GLY A 441 8.82 -19.19 -42.48
C GLY A 441 10.29 -19.58 -42.40
N LYS A 442 11.16 -18.88 -43.13
CA LYS A 442 12.61 -19.12 -43.13
C LYS A 442 13.41 -18.06 -42.39
N HIS A 443 12.76 -16.97 -42.01
CA HIS A 443 13.41 -15.78 -41.45
C HIS A 443 12.81 -15.46 -40.08
N ALA A 444 13.67 -15.43 -39.06
CA ALA A 444 13.29 -15.17 -37.68
C ALA A 444 12.59 -13.80 -37.53
N SER A 445 13.13 -12.78 -38.20
CA SER A 445 12.59 -11.41 -38.15
C SER A 445 11.16 -11.30 -38.71
N LYS A 446 10.83 -12.07 -39.75
CA LYS A 446 9.48 -12.08 -40.31
C LYS A 446 8.51 -12.76 -39.34
N LEU A 447 8.90 -13.94 -38.84
CA LEU A 447 8.08 -14.72 -37.91
C LEU A 447 7.79 -13.96 -36.61
N ILE A 448 8.80 -13.34 -36.00
CA ILE A 448 8.60 -12.59 -34.75
C ILE A 448 7.68 -11.38 -34.94
N ASN A 449 7.78 -10.67 -36.08
CA ASN A 449 6.91 -9.54 -36.37
C ASN A 449 5.45 -9.98 -36.59
N GLU A 450 5.24 -11.11 -37.25
CA GLU A 450 3.91 -11.68 -37.46
C GLU A 450 3.29 -12.13 -36.12
N ILE A 451 4.07 -12.81 -35.28
CA ILE A 451 3.63 -13.25 -33.94
C ILE A 451 3.29 -12.04 -33.06
N ILE A 452 4.13 -11.00 -33.02
CA ILE A 452 3.86 -9.78 -32.22
C ILE A 452 2.61 -9.05 -32.72
N ALA A 453 2.38 -9.03 -34.03
CA ALA A 453 1.18 -8.42 -34.60
C ALA A 453 -0.10 -9.20 -34.25
N ASP A 454 -0.05 -10.53 -34.22
CA ASP A 454 -1.17 -11.40 -33.84
C ASP A 454 -1.40 -11.44 -32.31
N ALA A 455 -0.35 -11.24 -31.52
CA ALA A 455 -0.36 -11.31 -30.06
C ALA A 455 0.13 -9.99 -29.42
N PRO A 456 -0.64 -8.89 -29.51
CA PRO A 456 -0.19 -7.56 -29.06
C PRO A 456 0.10 -7.46 -27.55
N ASP A 457 -0.45 -8.38 -26.76
CA ASP A 457 -0.24 -8.45 -25.30
C ASP A 457 0.98 -9.27 -24.88
N ILE A 458 1.78 -9.79 -25.84
CA ILE A 458 2.96 -10.61 -25.53
C ILE A 458 3.92 -9.83 -24.63
N GLN A 459 4.39 -10.48 -23.56
CA GLN A 459 5.30 -9.84 -22.63
C GLN A 459 6.68 -9.64 -23.28
N ALA A 460 7.30 -8.48 -23.04
CA ALA A 460 8.58 -8.14 -23.64
C ALA A 460 9.68 -9.20 -23.40
N GLY A 461 9.69 -9.85 -22.22
CA GLY A 461 10.60 -10.95 -21.93
C GLY A 461 10.36 -12.18 -22.79
N HIS A 462 9.10 -12.50 -23.08
CA HIS A 462 8.72 -13.60 -23.94
C HIS A 462 9.03 -13.30 -25.42
N SER A 463 8.76 -12.08 -25.88
CA SER A 463 9.17 -11.63 -27.22
C SER A 463 10.68 -11.69 -27.41
N ALA A 464 11.46 -11.30 -26.39
CA ALA A 464 12.92 -11.39 -26.42
C ALA A 464 13.38 -12.86 -26.49
N TYR A 465 12.76 -13.76 -25.70
CA TYR A 465 13.02 -15.20 -25.77
C TYR A 465 12.73 -15.76 -27.17
N LEU A 466 11.55 -15.47 -27.74
CA LEU A 466 11.17 -15.90 -29.08
C LEU A 466 12.15 -15.39 -30.13
N GLY A 467 12.56 -14.11 -30.06
CA GLY A 467 13.55 -13.57 -30.98
C GLY A 467 14.87 -14.36 -30.94
N LEU A 468 15.33 -14.75 -29.75
CA LEU A 468 16.54 -15.58 -29.60
C LEU A 468 16.34 -16.99 -30.18
N GLU A 469 15.25 -17.67 -29.83
CA GLU A 469 15.00 -19.04 -30.30
C GLU A 469 14.73 -19.12 -31.81
N LEU A 470 13.99 -18.15 -32.37
CA LEU A 470 13.78 -18.06 -33.82
C LEU A 470 15.08 -17.77 -34.55
N GLN A 471 15.93 -16.89 -34.02
CA GLN A 471 17.25 -16.64 -34.59
C GLN A 471 18.12 -17.90 -34.57
N LYS A 472 18.00 -18.71 -33.51
CA LYS A 472 18.67 -20.01 -33.44
C LYS A 472 18.13 -20.97 -34.52
N ALA A 473 16.81 -21.11 -34.62
CA ALA A 473 16.18 -21.95 -35.62
C ALA A 473 16.58 -21.55 -37.06
N GLU A 474 16.68 -20.25 -37.35
CA GLU A 474 17.15 -19.76 -38.65
C GLU A 474 18.62 -20.11 -38.94
N ILE A 475 19.52 -20.01 -37.95
CA ILE A 475 20.93 -20.41 -38.13
C ILE A 475 21.04 -21.91 -38.35
N ALA A 476 20.30 -22.72 -37.58
CA ALA A 476 20.27 -24.17 -37.72
C ALA A 476 19.76 -24.57 -39.12
N LEU A 477 18.68 -23.94 -39.59
CA LEU A 477 18.14 -24.13 -40.93
C LEU A 477 19.15 -23.82 -42.04
N LYS A 478 19.90 -22.71 -41.92
CA LYS A 478 20.92 -22.31 -42.91
C LYS A 478 22.16 -23.18 -42.89
N SER A 479 22.57 -23.66 -41.72
CA SER A 479 23.78 -24.48 -41.55
C SER A 479 23.55 -25.98 -41.74
N GLY A 480 22.29 -26.42 -41.81
CA GLY A 480 21.93 -27.85 -41.84
C GLY A 480 22.09 -28.55 -40.48
N ASN A 481 22.35 -27.80 -39.41
CA ASN A 481 22.46 -28.34 -38.06
C ASN A 481 21.08 -28.63 -37.45
N LYS A 482 21.02 -29.58 -36.52
CA LYS A 482 19.77 -29.89 -35.79
C LYS A 482 19.45 -28.78 -34.79
N TYR A 483 18.28 -28.16 -34.93
CA TYR A 483 17.72 -27.27 -33.91
C TYR A 483 17.08 -28.10 -32.78
N VAL A 484 17.28 -27.65 -31.54
CA VAL A 484 16.54 -28.12 -30.37
C VAL A 484 16.26 -26.90 -29.50
N GLN A 485 14.99 -26.60 -29.26
CA GLN A 485 14.56 -25.48 -28.42
C GLN A 485 15.15 -25.59 -27.01
N ASP A 486 15.44 -24.42 -26.41
CA ASP A 486 16.05 -24.25 -25.08
C ASP A 486 17.48 -24.78 -24.93
N LYS A 487 18.05 -25.41 -25.96
CA LYS A 487 19.46 -25.81 -25.95
C LYS A 487 20.37 -24.69 -26.44
N LYS A 488 21.62 -24.75 -25.97
CA LYS A 488 22.71 -23.97 -26.56
C LYS A 488 23.01 -24.54 -27.94
N MET A 489 23.31 -23.65 -28.86
CA MET A 489 23.71 -24.01 -30.22
C MET A 489 25.22 -24.24 -30.30
#